data_AF-A0A4Y8I9L5-F1
#
_entry.id   AF-A0A4Y8I9L5-F1
#
_cell.length_a   1.000
_cell.length_b   1.000
_cell.length_c   1.000
_cell.angle_alpha   90.00
_cell.angle_beta   90.00
_cell.angle_gamma   90.00
#
_symmetry.space_group_name_H-M   'P 1'
#
loop_
_entity.id
_entity.type
_entity.pdbx_description
1 polymer ?
#
loop_
_entity_poly.entity_id
_entity_poly.type
_entity_poly.pdbx_seq_one_letter_code
_entity_poly.pdbx_strand_id
1 'polypeptide(L)'
;MDIRDRLDLKFKQRKINSSKVDAGSSSENIQRSRSNNDISKYVTGTYIPTKEGDIFVARHSYDLDYLHGNFQLSILENIEGKDLRVLSSREQKINFDLRKTLFLDTETTGLAGGTGTSAFLIGIGFFYENKYIVEQYFMRDYNEEASMLQLIAEKAVDYDLIVTFNGRSFDLPLLETRMILNRIEPVFNRLHDVDLLHPARRIWGLSLENCRLGTLEEEVLGFERTEDDLPSSLIPGIYFDYLRFGDADPLYKVFYHNEKDVVSMVSLLFKEYSYFNDPLNERTITPLDLYSMGRYYERMRDYTMAQACMEKASPNLSDSYRRDSLIRLSMIHKREKRWADAVGIWKDYVSIEKIFSLSPYIELAKYYEHKEKNFETALRYSNEALSKISNRRENDFGALRHRIFRLENKLSKIKEKE
;
A
#
# COMPACT_ATOMS: atom_id res chain seq x y z
N MET A 1 -26.22 12.27 19.44
CA MET A 1 -26.39 10.98 20.14
C MET A 1 -25.23 10.11 19.69
N ASP A 2 -24.37 9.74 20.63
CA ASP A 2 -23.07 9.12 20.35
C ASP A 2 -23.24 7.70 19.78
N ILE A 3 -22.27 7.20 19.00
CA ILE A 3 -22.30 5.85 18.39
C ILE A 3 -22.35 4.78 19.48
N ARG A 4 -21.73 5.03 20.64
CA ARG A 4 -21.85 4.18 21.84
C ARG A 4 -23.28 4.08 22.37
N ASP A 5 -24.02 5.19 22.40
CA ASP A 5 -25.40 5.19 22.91
C ASP A 5 -26.35 4.41 21.99
N ARG A 6 -26.12 4.46 20.67
CA ARG A 6 -26.88 3.67 19.69
C ARG A 6 -26.56 2.17 19.76
N LEU A 7 -25.32 1.81 20.07
CA LEU A 7 -24.91 0.42 20.29
C LEU A 7 -25.54 -0.14 21.57
N ASP A 8 -25.51 0.61 22.68
CA ASP A 8 -26.11 0.17 23.95
C ASP A 8 -27.63 0.01 23.87
N LEU A 9 -28.32 0.85 23.09
CA LEU A 9 -29.74 0.70 22.80
C LEU A 9 -30.03 -0.58 22.00
N LYS A 10 -29.25 -0.89 20.95
CA LYS A 10 -29.38 -2.14 20.18
C LYS A 10 -29.07 -3.38 21.03
N PHE A 11 -28.07 -3.31 21.93
CA PHE A 11 -27.74 -4.39 22.86
C PHE A 11 -28.84 -4.62 23.89
N LYS A 12 -29.45 -3.57 24.46
CA LYS A 12 -30.59 -3.70 25.38
C LYS A 12 -31.83 -4.25 24.68
N GLN A 13 -32.09 -3.87 23.43
CA GLN A 13 -33.25 -4.35 22.69
C GLN A 13 -33.12 -5.83 22.29
N ARG A 14 -31.91 -6.30 21.95
CA ARG A 14 -31.62 -7.73 21.77
C ARG A 14 -31.75 -8.53 23.07
N LYS A 15 -31.31 -7.99 24.21
CA LYS A 15 -31.43 -8.64 25.54
C LYS A 15 -32.88 -8.77 26.04
N ILE A 16 -33.75 -7.83 25.68
CA ILE A 16 -35.19 -7.86 26.02
C ILE A 16 -35.95 -8.85 25.12
N ASN A 17 -35.52 -9.00 23.86
CA ASN A 17 -36.09 -10.02 22.97
C ASN A 17 -35.62 -11.44 23.33
N SER A 18 -34.40 -11.61 23.89
CA SER A 18 -33.92 -12.92 24.34
C SER A 18 -34.52 -13.38 25.67
N SER A 19 -35.00 -12.47 26.53
CA SER A 19 -35.59 -12.83 27.83
C SER A 19 -37.10 -13.13 27.80
N LYS A 20 -37.74 -13.02 26.63
CA LYS A 20 -39.16 -13.37 26.43
C LYS A 20 -39.40 -14.71 25.74
N VAL A 21 -38.34 -15.46 25.44
CA VAL A 21 -38.44 -16.79 24.83
C VAL A 21 -37.93 -17.82 25.82
N ASP A 22 -38.72 -18.12 26.85
CA ASP A 22 -38.53 -19.33 27.65
C ASP A 22 -39.85 -19.75 28.30
N ALA A 23 -40.63 -20.50 27.54
CA ALA A 23 -41.53 -21.56 28.01
C ALA A 23 -42.15 -22.28 26.80
N GLY A 24 -41.37 -23.18 26.18
CA GLY A 24 -41.89 -24.17 25.21
C GLY A 24 -41.36 -24.04 23.79
N SER A 25 -40.18 -24.60 23.51
CA SER A 25 -39.75 -25.14 22.19
C SER A 25 -38.26 -25.59 22.24
N SER A 26 -37.95 -26.55 23.12
CA SER A 26 -36.58 -27.02 23.31
C SER A 26 -36.09 -27.99 22.23
N SER A 27 -36.97 -28.64 21.47
CA SER A 27 -36.59 -29.55 20.38
C SER A 27 -36.39 -28.87 19.03
N GLU A 28 -37.26 -27.93 18.66
CA GLU A 28 -37.18 -27.20 17.37
C GLU A 28 -36.01 -26.21 17.32
N ASN A 29 -35.65 -25.54 18.42
CA ASN A 29 -34.50 -24.63 18.45
C ASN A 29 -33.15 -25.38 18.42
N ILE A 30 -33.07 -26.59 18.99
CA ILE A 30 -31.86 -27.44 18.92
C ILE A 30 -31.73 -28.09 17.52
N GLN A 31 -32.85 -28.44 16.88
CA GLN A 31 -32.84 -28.92 15.49
C GLN A 31 -32.53 -27.80 14.49
N ARG A 32 -33.05 -26.58 14.70
CA ARG A 32 -32.69 -25.39 13.90
C ARG A 32 -31.22 -25.02 14.07
N SER A 33 -30.68 -25.04 15.30
CA SER A 33 -29.27 -24.73 15.52
C SER A 33 -28.36 -25.73 14.80
N ARG A 34 -28.61 -27.05 14.91
CA ARG A 34 -27.84 -28.06 14.16
C ARG A 34 -27.93 -27.93 12.64
N SER A 35 -29.00 -27.32 12.12
CA SER A 35 -29.17 -27.10 10.68
C SER A 35 -28.46 -25.84 10.17
N ASN A 36 -28.22 -24.82 11.00
CA ASN A 36 -27.56 -23.57 10.60
C ASN A 36 -26.02 -23.61 10.69
N ASN A 37 -25.45 -24.66 11.30
CA ASN A 37 -24.00 -24.81 11.46
C ASN A 37 -23.24 -25.15 10.16
N ASP A 38 -23.95 -25.62 9.15
CA ASP A 38 -23.35 -26.11 7.92
C ASP A 38 -23.13 -24.97 6.93
N ILE A 39 -21.86 -24.55 6.79
CA ILE A 39 -21.42 -23.49 5.89
C ILE A 39 -21.76 -23.77 4.42
N SER A 40 -21.88 -25.05 4.02
CA SER A 40 -22.19 -25.43 2.63
C SER A 40 -23.58 -24.99 2.16
N LYS A 41 -24.44 -24.58 3.09
CA LYS A 41 -25.77 -23.99 2.79
C LYS A 41 -25.68 -22.54 2.31
N TYR A 42 -24.62 -21.84 2.68
CA TYR A 42 -24.46 -20.40 2.45
C TYR A 42 -23.32 -20.09 1.48
N VAL A 43 -22.30 -20.95 1.44
CA VAL A 43 -21.14 -20.82 0.57
C VAL A 43 -20.99 -22.08 -0.25
N THR A 44 -20.81 -21.92 -1.57
CA THR A 44 -20.57 -23.06 -2.46
C THR A 44 -19.14 -23.55 -2.30
N GLY A 45 -18.99 -24.80 -1.86
CA GLY A 45 -17.68 -25.41 -1.64
C GLY A 45 -17.77 -26.91 -1.42
N THR A 46 -16.63 -27.53 -1.14
CA THR A 46 -16.49 -28.97 -0.94
C THR A 46 -15.64 -29.28 0.27
N TYR A 47 -15.91 -30.41 0.91
CA TYR A 47 -15.04 -30.94 1.96
C TYR A 47 -13.89 -31.73 1.35
N ILE A 48 -12.66 -31.33 1.68
CA ILE A 48 -11.44 -32.00 1.24
C ILE A 48 -10.90 -32.84 2.41
N PRO A 49 -10.79 -34.17 2.26
CA PRO A 49 -10.23 -35.00 3.31
C PRO A 49 -8.71 -34.80 3.42
N THR A 50 -8.22 -34.69 4.65
CA THR A 50 -6.79 -34.66 4.96
C THR A 50 -6.45 -35.70 6.02
N LYS A 51 -5.16 -35.84 6.36
CA LYS A 51 -4.73 -36.76 7.43
C LYS A 51 -5.23 -36.33 8.82
N GLU A 52 -5.41 -35.04 9.03
CA GLU A 52 -5.78 -34.44 10.33
C GLU A 52 -7.28 -34.13 10.45
N GLY A 53 -8.04 -34.32 9.37
CA GLY A 53 -9.49 -34.11 9.30
C GLY A 53 -9.93 -33.35 8.06
N ASP A 54 -11.22 -33.40 7.76
CA ASP A 54 -11.80 -32.75 6.59
C ASP A 54 -11.81 -31.22 6.76
N ILE A 55 -11.53 -30.47 5.70
CA ILE A 55 -11.59 -29.01 5.69
C ILE A 55 -12.57 -28.54 4.61
N PHE A 56 -13.32 -27.47 4.89
CA PHE A 56 -14.20 -26.86 3.89
C PHE A 56 -13.39 -25.93 2.98
N VAL A 57 -13.52 -26.12 1.68
CA VAL A 57 -12.88 -25.27 0.67
C VAL A 57 -13.93 -24.74 -0.29
N ALA A 58 -14.11 -23.42 -0.30
CA ALA A 58 -14.89 -22.73 -1.32
C ALA A 58 -14.02 -22.48 -2.55
N ARG A 59 -14.62 -22.58 -3.74
CA ARG A 59 -13.90 -22.38 -5.00
C ARG A 59 -14.75 -21.54 -5.95
N HIS A 60 -14.18 -20.42 -6.38
CA HIS A 60 -14.75 -19.58 -7.42
C HIS A 60 -13.85 -19.57 -8.65
N SER A 61 -14.45 -19.57 -9.84
CA SER A 61 -13.71 -19.48 -11.10
C SER A 61 -14.19 -18.28 -11.89
N TYR A 62 -13.25 -17.41 -12.23
CA TYR A 62 -13.47 -16.25 -13.07
C TYR A 62 -12.91 -16.51 -14.47
N ASP A 63 -13.69 -16.18 -15.49
CA ASP A 63 -13.18 -16.09 -16.85
C ASP A 63 -12.24 -14.89 -16.97
N LEU A 64 -11.23 -14.94 -17.85
CA LEU A 64 -10.19 -13.91 -17.89
C LEU A 64 -10.70 -12.54 -18.38
N ASP A 65 -11.84 -12.51 -19.08
CA ASP A 65 -12.52 -11.29 -19.50
C ASP A 65 -13.42 -10.67 -18.43
N TYR A 66 -13.55 -11.32 -17.25
CA TYR A 66 -14.25 -10.79 -16.10
C TYR A 66 -13.67 -9.42 -15.72
N LEU A 67 -14.56 -8.43 -15.58
CA LEU A 67 -14.22 -7.08 -15.17
C LEU A 67 -14.27 -6.95 -13.66
N HIS A 68 -13.14 -6.56 -13.08
CA HIS A 68 -13.01 -6.15 -11.69
C HIS A 68 -12.63 -4.67 -11.61
N GLY A 69 -13.65 -3.84 -11.35
CA GLY A 69 -13.56 -2.40 -11.60
C GLY A 69 -13.41 -2.13 -13.09
N ASN A 70 -12.41 -1.31 -13.45
CA ASN A 70 -12.13 -0.93 -14.83
C ASN A 70 -11.17 -1.90 -15.57
N PHE A 71 -10.82 -3.04 -14.97
CA PHE A 71 -9.77 -3.94 -15.47
C PHE A 71 -10.29 -5.36 -15.65
N GLN A 72 -9.92 -6.00 -16.76
CA GLN A 72 -10.11 -7.43 -16.94
C GLN A 72 -9.03 -8.21 -16.19
N LEU A 73 -9.31 -9.43 -15.74
CA LEU A 73 -8.28 -10.25 -15.08
C LEU A 73 -7.15 -10.68 -16.03
N SER A 74 -7.43 -10.77 -17.34
CA SER A 74 -6.43 -10.95 -18.40
C SER A 74 -5.39 -9.83 -18.47
N ILE A 75 -5.59 -8.71 -17.77
CA ILE A 75 -4.68 -7.56 -17.84
C ILE A 75 -3.24 -7.91 -17.47
N LEU A 76 -3.04 -8.91 -16.60
CA LEU A 76 -1.70 -9.37 -16.20
C LEU A 76 -0.92 -10.07 -17.32
N GLU A 77 -1.59 -10.57 -18.37
CA GLU A 77 -0.92 -11.12 -19.55
C GLU A 77 -0.03 -10.06 -20.24
N ASN A 78 -0.38 -8.77 -20.11
CA ASN A 78 0.42 -7.67 -20.67
C ASN A 78 1.77 -7.47 -19.97
N ILE A 79 1.93 -8.05 -18.78
CA ILE A 79 3.16 -7.95 -17.99
C ILE A 79 3.86 -9.30 -17.83
N GLU A 80 3.44 -10.32 -18.60
CA GLU A 80 4.10 -11.62 -18.68
C GLU A 80 5.58 -11.46 -19.07
N GLY A 81 6.46 -12.14 -18.33
CA GLY A 81 7.92 -12.09 -18.51
C GLY A 81 8.57 -10.76 -18.12
N LYS A 82 7.81 -9.78 -17.58
CA LYS A 82 8.37 -8.51 -17.11
C LYS A 82 9.04 -8.65 -15.75
N ASP A 83 9.90 -7.70 -15.44
CA ASP A 83 10.63 -7.66 -14.18
C ASP A 83 9.87 -6.83 -13.14
N LEU A 84 9.42 -7.47 -12.06
CA LEU A 84 8.65 -6.83 -10.99
C LEU A 84 9.51 -6.32 -9.83
N ARG A 85 10.83 -6.27 -9.95
CA ARG A 85 11.71 -5.81 -8.86
C ARG A 85 11.33 -4.43 -8.31
N VAL A 86 10.75 -3.55 -9.14
CA VAL A 86 10.32 -2.20 -8.75
C VAL A 86 9.18 -2.21 -7.70
N LEU A 87 8.42 -3.31 -7.64
CA LEU A 87 7.34 -3.53 -6.69
C LEU A 87 7.80 -4.29 -5.44
N SER A 88 8.98 -4.90 -5.46
CA SER A 88 9.53 -5.61 -4.31
C SER A 88 10.42 -4.72 -3.45
N SER A 89 10.58 -5.09 -2.19
CA SER A 89 11.58 -4.49 -1.30
C SER A 89 12.99 -5.01 -1.57
N ARG A 90 13.11 -6.14 -2.26
CA ARG A 90 14.38 -6.79 -2.57
C ARG A 90 14.86 -6.33 -3.95
N GLU A 91 16.16 -6.07 -4.09
CA GLU A 91 16.77 -5.68 -5.38
C GLU A 91 16.94 -6.86 -6.36
N GLN A 92 16.43 -8.04 -5.99
CA GLN A 92 16.51 -9.23 -6.82
C GLN A 92 15.56 -9.13 -8.00
N LYS A 93 16.00 -9.63 -9.15
CA LYS A 93 15.16 -9.74 -10.34
C LYS A 93 13.99 -10.67 -10.06
N ILE A 94 12.78 -10.24 -10.39
CA ILE A 94 11.57 -11.08 -10.29
C ILE A 94 10.95 -11.12 -11.68
N ASN A 95 11.18 -12.20 -12.43
CA ASN A 95 10.49 -12.39 -13.71
C ASN A 95 9.06 -12.82 -13.40
N PHE A 96 8.09 -12.05 -13.84
CA PHE A 96 6.68 -12.39 -13.69
C PHE A 96 6.31 -13.55 -14.61
N ASP A 97 5.74 -14.59 -14.04
CA ASP A 97 5.06 -15.68 -14.73
C ASP A 97 3.69 -15.82 -14.06
N LEU A 98 2.65 -15.58 -14.85
CA LEU A 98 1.27 -15.58 -14.42
C LEU A 98 0.84 -16.94 -13.82
N ARG A 99 1.36 -18.06 -14.33
CA ARG A 99 1.05 -19.42 -13.85
C ARG A 99 1.89 -19.82 -12.64
N LYS A 100 2.95 -19.06 -12.33
CA LYS A 100 3.83 -19.25 -11.17
C LYS A 100 3.63 -18.19 -10.08
N THR A 101 2.54 -17.43 -10.17
CA THR A 101 2.15 -16.42 -9.18
C THR A 101 0.94 -16.86 -8.34
N LEU A 102 1.07 -16.74 -7.03
CA LEU A 102 0.01 -16.96 -6.05
C LEU A 102 -0.39 -15.62 -5.41
N PHE A 103 -1.68 -15.32 -5.34
CA PHE A 103 -2.25 -14.21 -4.59
C PHE A 103 -2.74 -14.73 -3.25
N LEU A 104 -2.50 -14.01 -2.15
CA LEU A 104 -2.89 -14.48 -0.81
C LEU A 104 -3.42 -13.34 0.06
N ASP A 105 -4.53 -13.62 0.73
CA ASP A 105 -5.16 -12.77 1.75
C ASP A 105 -5.73 -13.65 2.88
N THR A 106 -5.72 -13.18 4.13
CA THR A 106 -6.24 -13.93 5.27
C THR A 106 -7.23 -13.15 6.13
N GLU A 107 -8.23 -13.87 6.65
CA GLU A 107 -9.05 -13.40 7.76
C GLU A 107 -8.60 -14.05 9.05
N THR A 108 -8.42 -13.22 10.08
CA THR A 108 -7.78 -13.62 11.33
C THR A 108 -8.66 -13.38 12.54
N THR A 109 -8.46 -14.14 13.61
CA THR A 109 -9.19 -13.98 14.87
C THR A 109 -8.83 -12.70 15.65
N GLY A 110 -7.87 -11.90 15.17
CA GLY A 110 -7.52 -10.63 15.80
C GLY A 110 -6.39 -9.87 15.11
N LEU A 111 -6.40 -8.56 15.25
CA LEU A 111 -5.54 -7.61 14.52
C LEU A 111 -4.09 -7.50 15.05
N ALA A 112 -3.77 -8.15 16.17
CA ALA A 112 -2.54 -7.90 16.93
C ALA A 112 -1.41 -8.93 16.74
N GLY A 113 -1.56 -9.90 15.83
CA GLY A 113 -0.47 -10.83 15.42
C GLY A 113 0.18 -11.65 16.55
N GLY A 114 -0.49 -11.80 17.70
CA GLY A 114 0.02 -12.58 18.83
C GLY A 114 -0.12 -14.08 18.59
N THR A 115 0.50 -14.91 19.44
CA THR A 115 0.44 -16.39 19.34
C THR A 115 -0.97 -16.97 19.44
N GLY A 116 -1.94 -16.20 19.98
CA GLY A 116 -3.36 -16.55 20.02
C GLY A 116 -4.16 -16.17 18.77
N THR A 117 -3.58 -15.41 17.83
CA THR A 117 -4.21 -15.12 16.54
C THR A 117 -4.06 -16.34 15.63
N SER A 118 -5.14 -16.72 14.96
CA SER A 118 -5.14 -17.76 13.93
C SER A 118 -5.82 -17.20 12.68
N ALA A 119 -5.35 -17.59 11.49
CA ALA A 119 -6.05 -17.34 10.24
C ALA A 119 -7.17 -18.39 10.16
N PHE A 120 -8.43 -17.95 10.15
CA PHE A 120 -9.57 -18.88 10.07
C PHE A 120 -10.12 -19.00 8.66
N LEU A 121 -9.78 -18.04 7.79
CA LEU A 121 -10.03 -18.11 6.35
C LEU A 121 -8.74 -17.72 5.64
N ILE A 122 -8.26 -18.57 4.74
CA ILE A 122 -7.12 -18.27 3.87
C ILE A 122 -7.64 -18.29 2.43
N GLY A 123 -7.67 -17.12 1.81
CA GLY A 123 -7.97 -16.97 0.40
C GLY A 123 -6.70 -17.03 -0.43
N ILE A 124 -6.68 -17.89 -1.44
CA ILE A 124 -5.63 -17.90 -2.45
C ILE A 124 -6.21 -17.72 -3.84
N GLY A 125 -5.50 -16.96 -4.66
CA GLY A 125 -5.82 -16.72 -6.07
C GLY A 125 -4.70 -17.20 -6.97
N PHE A 126 -5.03 -17.87 -8.07
CA PHE A 126 -4.03 -18.33 -9.04
C PHE A 126 -4.65 -18.51 -10.43
N PHE A 127 -3.81 -18.40 -11.46
CA PHE A 127 -4.22 -18.67 -12.83
C PHE A 127 -4.04 -20.15 -13.17
N TYR A 128 -5.11 -20.76 -13.66
CA TYR A 128 -5.10 -22.15 -14.11
C TYR A 128 -5.83 -22.26 -15.45
N GLU A 129 -5.15 -22.86 -16.44
CA GLU A 129 -5.61 -22.91 -17.82
C GLU A 129 -5.94 -21.52 -18.39
N ASN A 130 -7.22 -21.21 -18.58
CA ASN A 130 -7.73 -19.94 -19.11
C ASN A 130 -8.73 -19.30 -18.13
N LYS A 131 -8.47 -19.46 -16.83
CA LYS A 131 -9.30 -18.93 -15.74
C LYS A 131 -8.45 -18.43 -14.59
N TYR A 132 -9.00 -17.48 -13.85
CA TYR A 132 -8.51 -17.12 -12.52
C TYR A 132 -9.34 -17.85 -11.47
N ILE A 133 -8.68 -18.61 -10.60
CA ILE A 133 -9.32 -19.41 -9.58
C ILE A 133 -9.05 -18.77 -8.23
N VAL A 134 -10.11 -18.60 -7.44
CA VAL A 134 -10.02 -18.26 -6.02
C VAL A 134 -10.43 -19.48 -5.21
N GLU A 135 -9.56 -19.95 -4.33
CA GLU A 135 -9.84 -21.00 -3.35
C GLU A 135 -9.76 -20.41 -1.95
N GLN A 136 -10.78 -20.67 -1.12
CA GLN A 136 -10.85 -20.16 0.24
C GLN A 136 -10.96 -21.34 1.20
N TYR A 137 -9.95 -21.48 2.05
CA TYR A 137 -9.82 -22.57 3.01
C TYR A 137 -10.33 -22.08 4.36
N PHE A 138 -11.40 -22.72 4.86
CA PHE A 138 -12.11 -22.26 6.05
C PHE A 138 -11.97 -23.24 7.21
N MET A 139 -11.37 -22.77 8.28
CA MET A 139 -11.22 -23.47 9.56
C MET A 139 -12.52 -23.33 10.36
N ARG A 140 -13.32 -24.41 10.42
CA ARG A 140 -14.62 -24.38 11.13
C ARG A 140 -14.47 -24.46 12.64
N ASP A 141 -13.38 -25.08 13.09
CA ASP A 141 -12.95 -25.14 14.48
C ASP A 141 -11.41 -25.24 14.50
N TYR A 142 -10.78 -24.88 15.63
CA TYR A 142 -9.32 -24.75 15.76
C TYR A 142 -8.55 -26.05 15.51
N ASN A 143 -9.19 -27.21 15.66
CA ASN A 143 -8.56 -28.49 15.35
C ASN A 143 -8.32 -28.71 13.84
N GLU A 144 -8.95 -27.92 12.97
CA GLU A 144 -8.80 -28.01 11.51
C GLU A 144 -7.61 -27.19 10.97
N GLU A 145 -6.92 -26.44 11.83
CA GLU A 145 -5.82 -25.57 11.42
C GLU A 145 -4.70 -26.35 10.70
N ALA A 146 -4.29 -27.50 11.26
CA ALA A 146 -3.24 -28.32 10.68
C ALA A 146 -3.61 -28.80 9.27
N SER A 147 -4.86 -29.26 9.08
CA SER A 147 -5.40 -29.68 7.78
C SER A 147 -5.36 -28.53 6.77
N MET A 148 -5.82 -27.35 7.17
CA MET A 148 -5.84 -26.15 6.33
C MET A 148 -4.43 -25.72 5.91
N LEU A 149 -3.51 -25.59 6.87
CA LEU A 149 -2.14 -25.17 6.60
C LEU A 149 -1.39 -26.18 5.74
N GLN A 150 -1.67 -27.49 5.90
CA GLN A 150 -1.04 -28.51 5.08
C GLN A 150 -1.46 -28.37 3.60
N LEU A 151 -2.76 -28.19 3.31
CA LEU A 151 -3.22 -28.01 1.93
C LEU A 151 -2.64 -26.74 1.29
N ILE A 152 -2.57 -25.64 2.05
CA ILE A 152 -1.93 -24.40 1.60
C ILE A 152 -0.44 -24.64 1.32
N ALA A 153 0.25 -25.36 2.20
CA ALA A 153 1.66 -25.65 2.03
C ALA A 153 1.93 -26.48 0.77
N GLU A 154 1.14 -27.54 0.55
CA GLU A 154 1.21 -28.39 -0.65
C GLU A 154 0.94 -27.58 -1.92
N LYS A 155 -0.07 -26.71 -1.91
CA LYS A 155 -0.40 -25.84 -3.05
C LYS A 155 0.72 -24.85 -3.37
N ALA A 156 1.31 -24.23 -2.35
CA ALA A 156 2.33 -23.21 -2.55
C ALA A 156 3.56 -23.75 -3.30
N VAL A 157 3.91 -25.04 -3.17
CA VAL A 157 5.10 -25.68 -3.77
C VAL A 157 5.23 -25.39 -5.27
N ASP A 158 4.11 -25.28 -5.98
CA ASP A 158 4.09 -25.11 -7.43
C ASP A 158 4.36 -23.67 -7.92
N TYR A 159 4.49 -22.71 -7.01
CA TYR A 159 4.64 -21.28 -7.29
C TYR A 159 6.03 -20.75 -6.92
N ASP A 160 6.39 -19.63 -7.55
CA ASP A 160 7.67 -18.93 -7.37
C ASP A 160 7.50 -17.50 -6.80
N LEU A 161 6.32 -16.90 -7.00
CA LEU A 161 5.97 -15.56 -6.53
C LEU A 161 4.70 -15.59 -5.69
N ILE A 162 4.72 -14.88 -4.55
CA ILE A 162 3.53 -14.57 -3.76
C ILE A 162 3.26 -13.06 -3.79
N VAL A 163 2.00 -12.72 -4.07
CA VAL A 163 1.48 -11.35 -4.09
C VAL A 163 0.49 -11.21 -2.95
N THR A 164 0.67 -10.18 -2.13
CA THR A 164 -0.20 -9.90 -0.98
C THR A 164 -0.50 -8.41 -0.90
N PHE A 165 -1.52 -8.04 -0.14
CA PHE A 165 -1.77 -6.67 0.26
C PHE A 165 -1.46 -6.52 1.75
N ASN A 166 -0.35 -5.85 2.10
CA ASN A 166 0.14 -5.74 3.49
C ASN A 166 0.57 -7.09 4.12
N GLY A 167 0.66 -8.17 3.35
CA GLY A 167 0.93 -9.50 3.88
C GLY A 167 2.35 -9.72 4.37
N ARG A 168 3.33 -8.91 3.93
CA ARG A 168 4.70 -9.00 4.44
C ARG A 168 4.77 -8.67 5.93
N SER A 169 3.89 -7.79 6.42
CA SER A 169 3.88 -7.35 7.81
C SER A 169 2.87 -8.10 8.68
N PHE A 170 1.93 -8.84 8.08
CA PHE A 170 0.80 -9.44 8.78
C PHE A 170 0.59 -10.92 8.41
N ASP A 171 0.08 -11.19 7.21
CA ASP A 171 -0.34 -12.53 6.78
C ASP A 171 0.81 -13.55 6.77
N LEU A 172 1.92 -13.23 6.10
CA LEU A 172 3.02 -14.19 5.93
C LEU A 172 3.71 -14.53 7.27
N PRO A 173 4.07 -13.55 8.13
CA PRO A 173 4.62 -13.87 9.44
C PRO A 173 3.66 -14.68 10.34
N LEU A 174 2.35 -14.41 10.27
CA LEU A 174 1.34 -15.17 10.98
C LEU A 174 1.33 -16.62 10.49
N LEU A 175 1.17 -16.83 9.19
CA LEU A 175 1.10 -18.17 8.61
C LEU A 175 2.39 -18.96 8.86
N GLU A 176 3.57 -18.35 8.76
CA GLU A 176 4.84 -19.01 9.11
C GLU A 176 4.86 -19.47 10.57
N THR A 177 4.45 -18.59 11.50
CA THR A 177 4.38 -18.94 12.92
C THR A 177 3.43 -20.11 13.13
N ARG A 178 2.24 -20.10 12.51
CA ARG A 178 1.25 -21.18 12.64
C ARG A 178 1.72 -22.48 11.98
N MET A 179 2.41 -22.42 10.84
CA MET A 179 3.03 -23.58 10.21
C MET A 179 4.07 -24.21 11.13
N ILE A 180 4.98 -23.42 11.71
CA ILE A 180 6.00 -23.90 12.64
C ILE A 180 5.36 -24.58 13.86
N LEU A 181 4.32 -23.98 14.45
CA LEU A 181 3.60 -24.57 15.59
C LEU A 181 2.93 -25.91 15.24
N ASN A 182 2.44 -26.04 14.01
CA ASN A 182 1.86 -27.29 13.48
C ASN A 182 2.90 -28.24 12.88
N ARG A 183 4.20 -27.96 13.01
CA ARG A 183 5.32 -28.75 12.46
C ARG A 183 5.28 -28.91 10.94
N ILE A 184 4.74 -27.91 10.25
CA ILE A 184 4.72 -27.77 8.80
C ILE A 184 5.88 -26.85 8.40
N GLU A 185 6.59 -27.20 7.33
CA GLU A 185 7.67 -26.36 6.80
C GLU A 185 7.12 -25.00 6.34
N PRO A 186 7.70 -23.85 6.75
CA PRO A 186 7.24 -22.52 6.34
C PRO A 186 7.58 -22.23 4.87
N VAL A 187 6.72 -22.74 3.97
CA VAL A 187 6.92 -22.76 2.51
C VAL A 187 6.94 -21.40 1.82
N PHE A 188 6.48 -20.32 2.47
CA PHE A 188 6.46 -18.99 1.85
C PHE A 188 7.85 -18.35 1.80
N ASN A 189 8.77 -18.75 2.68
CA ASN A 189 10.14 -18.23 2.74
C ASN A 189 10.96 -18.46 1.46
N ARG A 190 10.60 -19.46 0.66
CA ARG A 190 11.27 -19.75 -0.63
C ARG A 190 10.71 -18.93 -1.80
N LEU A 191 9.56 -18.28 -1.64
CA LEU A 191 8.92 -17.51 -2.70
C LEU A 191 9.53 -16.10 -2.77
N HIS A 192 9.57 -15.54 -3.98
CA HIS A 192 9.68 -14.10 -4.13
C HIS A 192 8.39 -13.46 -3.62
N ASP A 193 8.50 -12.26 -3.03
CA ASP A 193 7.37 -11.58 -2.43
C ASP A 193 7.18 -10.16 -2.98
N VAL A 194 5.94 -9.87 -3.40
CA VAL A 194 5.44 -8.54 -3.76
C VAL A 194 4.30 -8.19 -2.81
N ASP A 195 4.48 -7.11 -2.06
CA ASP A 195 3.47 -6.58 -1.16
C ASP A 195 3.01 -5.23 -1.70
N LEU A 196 1.77 -5.20 -2.18
CA LEU A 196 1.16 -4.08 -2.91
C LEU A 196 0.91 -2.85 -2.02
N LEU A 197 0.97 -2.96 -0.69
CA LEU A 197 0.75 -1.78 0.15
C LEU A 197 1.89 -0.75 0.03
N HIS A 198 3.13 -1.22 -0.11
CA HIS A 198 4.29 -0.33 -0.11
C HIS A 198 4.45 0.48 -1.40
N PRO A 199 4.32 -0.12 -2.60
CA PRO A 199 4.27 0.64 -3.84
C PRO A 199 3.04 1.55 -3.87
N ALA A 200 1.86 1.10 -3.40
CA ALA A 200 0.68 1.95 -3.30
C ALA A 200 0.92 3.23 -2.51
N ARG A 201 1.48 3.13 -1.30
CA ARG A 201 1.83 4.30 -0.47
C ARG A 201 2.86 5.21 -1.13
N ARG A 202 3.74 4.64 -1.96
CA ARG A 202 4.77 5.39 -2.67
C ARG A 202 4.18 6.19 -3.82
N ILE A 203 3.22 5.62 -4.54
CA ILE A 203 2.55 6.27 -5.66
C ILE A 203 1.51 7.26 -5.14
N TRP A 204 0.54 6.77 -4.37
CA TRP A 204 -0.71 7.46 -4.06
C TRP A 204 -0.78 8.05 -2.65
N GLY A 205 0.24 7.84 -1.80
CA GLY A 205 0.19 8.29 -0.41
C GLY A 205 0.14 9.81 -0.20
N LEU A 206 0.31 10.60 -1.26
CA LEU A 206 0.09 12.05 -1.24
C LEU A 206 -1.28 12.46 -1.83
N SER A 207 -1.84 11.66 -2.74
CA SER A 207 -3.06 11.97 -3.50
C SER A 207 -4.32 11.40 -2.89
N LEU A 208 -4.23 10.29 -2.16
CA LEU A 208 -5.37 9.64 -1.50
C LEU A 208 -5.39 9.93 0.01
N GLU A 209 -6.58 9.85 0.60
CA GLU A 209 -6.75 9.97 2.06
C GLU A 209 -5.95 8.89 2.81
N ASN A 210 -5.99 7.67 2.28
CA ASN A 210 -5.25 6.54 2.79
C ASN A 210 -5.03 5.49 1.68
N CYS A 211 -4.14 4.54 1.90
CA CYS A 211 -3.88 3.43 0.96
C CYS A 211 -4.36 2.10 1.54
N ARG A 212 -5.58 2.04 2.10
CA ARG A 212 -6.24 0.76 2.39
C ARG A 212 -6.78 0.18 1.08
N LEU A 213 -6.95 -1.15 1.02
CA LEU A 213 -7.39 -1.82 -0.19
C LEU A 213 -8.72 -1.27 -0.71
N GLY A 214 -9.72 -1.10 0.16
CA GLY A 214 -11.01 -0.49 -0.22
C GLY A 214 -10.90 0.90 -0.85
N THR A 215 -10.00 1.76 -0.36
CA THR A 215 -9.77 3.09 -0.97
C THR A 215 -9.08 2.97 -2.33
N LEU A 216 -8.16 2.02 -2.49
CA LEU A 216 -7.50 1.78 -3.78
C LEU A 216 -8.46 1.15 -4.80
N GLU A 217 -9.35 0.28 -4.36
CA GLU A 217 -10.40 -0.28 -5.20
C GLU A 217 -11.27 0.83 -5.79
N GLU A 218 -11.80 1.71 -4.96
CA GLU A 218 -12.68 2.80 -5.40
C GLU A 218 -11.91 3.82 -6.26
N GLU A 219 -10.83 4.39 -5.73
CA GLU A 219 -10.18 5.56 -6.32
C GLU A 219 -9.20 5.20 -7.46
N VAL A 220 -8.62 4.00 -7.45
CA VAL A 220 -7.61 3.57 -8.43
C VAL A 220 -8.16 2.54 -9.41
N LEU A 221 -8.93 1.57 -8.93
CA LEU A 221 -9.49 0.52 -9.77
C LEU A 221 -10.87 0.87 -10.33
N GLY A 222 -11.59 1.80 -9.73
CA GLY A 222 -13.00 2.08 -10.03
C GLY A 222 -13.90 0.90 -9.69
N PHE A 223 -13.54 0.13 -8.66
CA PHE A 223 -14.32 -0.98 -8.14
C PHE A 223 -15.09 -0.54 -6.91
N GLU A 224 -16.42 -0.60 -7.00
CA GLU A 224 -17.32 -0.39 -5.86
C GLU A 224 -17.74 -1.75 -5.30
N ARG A 225 -17.54 -1.93 -4.00
CA ARG A 225 -18.01 -3.13 -3.30
C ARG A 225 -19.54 -3.11 -3.17
N THR A 226 -20.14 -4.29 -3.20
CA THR A 226 -21.59 -4.46 -3.05
C THR A 226 -22.03 -4.34 -1.59
N GLU A 227 -23.34 -4.33 -1.34
CA GLU A 227 -23.94 -4.32 0.01
C GLU A 227 -23.59 -5.55 0.87
N ASP A 228 -22.99 -6.57 0.27
CA ASP A 228 -22.55 -7.79 0.94
C ASP A 228 -21.18 -7.62 1.62
N ASP A 229 -20.46 -6.54 1.34
CA ASP A 229 -19.19 -6.25 1.99
C ASP A 229 -19.35 -5.87 3.46
N LEU A 230 -18.36 -6.27 4.27
CA LEU A 230 -18.33 -6.00 5.69
C LEU A 230 -17.14 -5.11 6.05
N PRO A 231 -17.29 -4.19 7.03
CA PRO A 231 -16.15 -3.59 7.67
C PRO A 231 -15.26 -4.68 8.27
N SER A 232 -13.98 -4.73 7.87
CA SER A 232 -13.04 -5.80 8.29
C SER A 232 -12.91 -5.91 9.82
N SER A 233 -13.20 -4.85 10.58
CA SER A 233 -13.23 -4.87 12.04
C SER A 233 -14.33 -5.74 12.66
N LEU A 234 -15.37 -6.09 11.90
CA LEU A 234 -16.46 -6.96 12.33
C LEU A 234 -16.18 -8.44 12.05
N ILE A 235 -15.28 -8.74 11.12
CA ILE A 235 -15.01 -10.09 10.62
C ILE A 235 -14.61 -11.06 11.75
N PRO A 236 -13.67 -10.73 12.67
CA PRO A 236 -13.32 -11.63 13.77
C PRO A 236 -14.53 -11.95 14.67
N GLY A 237 -15.39 -10.96 14.91
CA GLY A 237 -16.59 -11.11 15.73
C GLY A 237 -17.59 -12.10 15.14
N ILE A 238 -17.77 -12.07 13.82
CA ILE A 238 -18.64 -13.01 13.10
C ILE A 238 -18.13 -14.45 13.26
N TYR A 239 -16.82 -14.67 13.13
CA TYR A 239 -16.24 -15.99 13.34
C TYR A 239 -16.41 -16.49 14.78
N PHE A 240 -16.23 -15.62 15.78
CA PHE A 240 -16.46 -15.99 17.18
C PHE A 240 -17.94 -16.31 17.47
N ASP A 241 -18.87 -15.56 16.88
CA ASP A 241 -20.31 -15.84 17.00
C ASP A 241 -20.66 -17.18 16.32
N TYR A 242 -20.06 -17.50 15.17
CA TYR A 242 -20.18 -18.81 14.53
C TYR A 242 -19.69 -19.94 15.44
N LEU A 243 -18.49 -19.84 16.01
CA LEU A 243 -17.96 -20.86 16.92
C LEU A 243 -18.84 -21.05 18.17
N ARG A 244 -19.45 -19.97 18.66
CA ARG A 244 -20.23 -19.99 19.90
C ARG A 244 -21.66 -20.47 19.71
N PHE A 245 -22.32 -20.00 18.65
CA PHE A 245 -23.75 -20.19 18.43
C PHE A 245 -24.05 -21.17 17.29
N GLY A 246 -23.06 -21.46 16.45
CA GLY A 246 -23.22 -22.30 15.26
C GLY A 246 -23.93 -21.61 14.11
N ASP A 247 -24.09 -20.28 14.13
CA ASP A 247 -24.80 -19.59 13.05
C ASP A 247 -23.84 -19.27 11.89
N ALA A 248 -23.93 -20.05 10.80
CA ALA A 248 -23.08 -19.86 9.63
C ALA A 248 -23.62 -18.82 8.64
N ASP A 249 -24.86 -18.32 8.82
CA ASP A 249 -25.48 -17.36 7.90
C ASP A 249 -24.62 -16.11 7.67
N PRO A 250 -24.00 -15.46 8.68
CA PRO A 250 -23.22 -14.26 8.41
C PRO A 250 -21.85 -14.54 7.73
N LEU A 251 -21.41 -15.80 7.63
CA LEU A 251 -20.10 -16.14 7.10
C LEU A 251 -19.99 -15.92 5.59
N TYR A 252 -21.07 -16.03 4.81
CA TYR A 252 -20.95 -15.80 3.35
C TYR A 252 -20.38 -14.41 3.01
N LYS A 253 -20.64 -13.41 3.87
CA LYS A 253 -20.09 -12.07 3.71
C LYS A 253 -18.59 -12.00 3.99
N VAL A 254 -18.10 -12.82 4.92
CA VAL A 254 -16.65 -12.94 5.19
C VAL A 254 -15.95 -13.59 4.01
N PHE A 255 -16.54 -14.65 3.43
CA PHE A 255 -16.04 -15.25 2.20
C PHE A 255 -16.06 -14.25 1.04
N TYR A 256 -17.15 -13.49 0.89
CA TYR A 256 -17.25 -12.46 -0.15
C TYR A 256 -16.15 -11.39 0.00
N HIS A 257 -15.91 -10.89 1.22
CA HIS A 257 -14.85 -9.91 1.50
C HIS A 257 -13.49 -10.43 1.06
N ASN A 258 -13.05 -11.56 1.62
CA ASN A 258 -11.76 -12.16 1.30
C ASN A 258 -11.62 -12.52 -0.19
N GLU A 259 -12.70 -12.97 -0.83
CA GLU A 259 -12.70 -13.24 -2.27
C GLU A 259 -12.41 -11.96 -3.07
N LYS A 260 -13.08 -10.84 -2.75
CA LYS A 260 -12.84 -9.57 -3.44
C LYS A 260 -11.47 -9.01 -3.16
N ASP A 261 -10.95 -9.13 -1.94
CA ASP A 261 -9.57 -8.76 -1.60
C ASP A 261 -8.55 -9.50 -2.48
N VAL A 262 -8.73 -10.82 -2.64
CA VAL A 262 -7.88 -11.67 -3.51
C VAL A 262 -7.99 -11.27 -4.98
N VAL A 263 -9.18 -10.97 -5.49
CA VAL A 263 -9.39 -10.56 -6.89
C VAL A 263 -8.82 -9.16 -7.15
N SER A 264 -8.99 -8.22 -6.24
CA SER A 264 -8.51 -6.83 -6.37
C SER A 264 -7.00 -6.74 -6.56
N MET A 265 -6.24 -7.65 -5.94
CA MET A 265 -4.78 -7.67 -6.10
C MET A 265 -4.32 -7.90 -7.54
N VAL A 266 -5.10 -8.60 -8.38
CA VAL A 266 -4.77 -8.84 -9.79
C VAL A 266 -4.69 -7.51 -10.54
N SER A 267 -5.75 -6.71 -10.47
CA SER A 267 -5.83 -5.40 -11.13
C SER A 267 -4.86 -4.39 -10.52
N LEU A 268 -4.70 -4.42 -9.18
CA LEU A 268 -3.79 -3.53 -8.48
C LEU A 268 -2.32 -3.80 -8.84
N LEU A 269 -1.90 -5.07 -8.92
CA LEU A 269 -0.55 -5.44 -9.34
C LEU A 269 -0.19 -4.85 -10.71
N PHE A 270 -1.09 -5.00 -11.69
CA PHE A 270 -0.91 -4.42 -13.01
C PHE A 270 -0.78 -2.90 -12.94
N LYS A 271 -1.67 -2.25 -12.18
CA LYS A 271 -1.74 -0.80 -12.09
C LYS A 271 -0.50 -0.21 -11.43
N GLU A 272 0.01 -0.84 -10.37
CA GLU A 272 1.27 -0.42 -9.77
C GLU A 272 2.42 -0.59 -10.75
N TYR A 273 2.50 -1.74 -11.43
CA TYR A 273 3.53 -1.97 -12.44
C TYR A 273 3.52 -0.89 -13.52
N SER A 274 2.34 -0.51 -14.05
CA SER A 274 2.24 0.49 -15.11
C SER A 274 2.77 1.87 -14.67
N TYR A 275 2.49 2.27 -13.43
CA TYR A 275 3.02 3.51 -12.84
C TYR A 275 4.55 3.49 -12.71
N PHE A 276 5.17 2.36 -12.36
CA PHE A 276 6.64 2.27 -12.29
C PHE A 276 7.32 2.03 -13.64
N ASN A 277 6.61 1.47 -14.62
CA ASN A 277 7.16 1.17 -15.93
C ASN A 277 7.15 2.40 -16.85
N ASP A 278 6.04 3.12 -16.92
CA ASP A 278 5.91 4.31 -17.76
C ASP A 278 4.95 5.36 -17.15
N PRO A 279 5.38 6.06 -16.08
CA PRO A 279 4.52 7.05 -15.41
C PRO A 279 4.16 8.23 -16.31
N LEU A 280 4.95 8.53 -17.35
CA LEU A 280 4.70 9.68 -18.20
C LEU A 280 3.54 9.44 -19.17
N ASN A 281 3.26 8.19 -19.54
CA ASN A 281 2.17 7.84 -20.45
C ASN A 281 0.98 7.15 -19.75
N GLU A 282 1.04 6.99 -18.43
CA GLU A 282 -0.06 6.46 -17.62
C GLU A 282 -1.29 7.38 -17.70
N ARG A 283 -2.44 6.82 -18.10
CA ARG A 283 -3.62 7.61 -18.48
C ARG A 283 -4.33 8.26 -17.29
N THR A 284 -4.33 7.59 -16.15
CA THR A 284 -5.04 8.06 -14.95
C THR A 284 -4.11 8.78 -13.97
N ILE A 285 -2.85 9.05 -14.35
CA ILE A 285 -1.88 9.62 -13.43
C ILE A 285 -2.22 11.07 -13.10
N THR A 286 -2.29 11.39 -11.80
CA THR A 286 -2.49 12.76 -11.35
C THR A 286 -1.16 13.51 -11.27
N PRO A 287 -1.16 14.86 -11.26
CA PRO A 287 0.06 15.63 -11.02
C PRO A 287 0.76 15.25 -9.70
N LEU A 288 -0.02 14.91 -8.66
CA LEU A 288 0.52 14.56 -7.36
C LEU A 288 1.11 13.15 -7.33
N ASP A 289 0.51 12.19 -8.05
CA ASP A 289 1.11 10.87 -8.26
C ASP A 289 2.42 11.00 -9.03
N LEU A 290 2.43 11.79 -10.11
CA LEU A 290 3.62 11.99 -10.92
C LEU A 290 4.74 12.68 -10.14
N TYR A 291 4.38 13.60 -9.23
CA TYR A 291 5.31 14.16 -8.26
C TYR A 291 5.89 13.10 -7.32
N SER A 292 5.07 12.20 -6.79
CA SER A 292 5.52 11.07 -5.98
C SER A 292 6.47 10.15 -6.75
N MET A 293 6.18 9.89 -8.03
CA MET A 293 7.07 9.14 -8.93
C MET A 293 8.40 9.86 -9.14
N GLY A 294 8.39 11.18 -9.35
CA GLY A 294 9.62 11.98 -9.43
C GLY A 294 10.50 11.83 -8.19
N ARG A 295 9.90 11.88 -6.99
CA ARG A 295 10.61 11.63 -5.71
C ARG A 295 11.13 10.20 -5.58
N TYR A 296 10.48 9.23 -6.20
CA TYR A 296 10.97 7.85 -6.24
C TYR A 296 12.22 7.74 -7.13
N TYR A 297 12.16 8.18 -8.38
CA TYR A 297 13.30 8.10 -9.29
C TYR A 297 14.50 8.93 -8.82
N GLU A 298 14.25 10.07 -8.14
CA GLU A 298 15.30 10.86 -7.51
C GLU A 298 16.08 10.03 -6.46
N ARG A 299 15.38 9.25 -5.63
CA ARG A 299 15.99 8.35 -4.63
C ARG A 299 16.75 7.20 -5.29
N MET A 300 16.21 6.66 -6.39
CA MET A 300 16.87 5.63 -7.20
C MET A 300 18.02 6.17 -8.06
N ARG A 301 18.27 7.49 -8.03
CA ARG A 301 19.30 8.21 -8.83
C ARG A 301 19.07 8.15 -10.34
N ASP A 302 17.85 7.82 -10.76
CA ASP A 302 17.40 8.02 -12.13
C ASP A 302 16.94 9.47 -12.28
N TYR A 303 17.91 10.36 -12.46
CA TYR A 303 17.64 11.79 -12.53
C TYR A 303 16.89 12.19 -13.80
N THR A 304 17.02 11.41 -14.88
CA THR A 304 16.30 11.66 -16.12
C THR A 304 14.81 11.45 -15.94
N MET A 305 14.39 10.31 -15.37
CA MET A 305 12.98 10.09 -15.05
C MET A 305 12.48 11.00 -13.93
N ALA A 306 13.30 11.25 -12.91
CA ALA A 306 12.92 12.17 -11.84
C ALA A 306 12.58 13.57 -12.37
N GLN A 307 13.45 14.10 -13.24
CA GLN A 307 13.23 15.38 -13.91
C GLN A 307 11.96 15.36 -14.75
N ALA A 308 11.79 14.38 -15.65
CA ALA A 308 10.66 14.35 -16.56
C ALA A 308 9.32 14.30 -15.80
N CYS A 309 9.25 13.50 -14.73
CA CYS A 309 8.08 13.46 -13.85
C CYS A 309 7.83 14.82 -13.17
N MET A 310 8.85 15.44 -12.59
CA MET A 310 8.70 16.72 -11.88
C MET A 310 8.35 17.87 -12.83
N GLU A 311 8.93 17.93 -14.03
CA GLU A 311 8.62 18.93 -15.05
C GLU A 311 7.17 18.84 -15.51
N LYS A 312 6.67 17.62 -15.76
CA LYS A 312 5.28 17.39 -16.16
C LYS A 312 4.28 17.63 -15.01
N ALA A 313 4.66 17.32 -13.76
CA ALA A 313 3.81 17.51 -12.59
C ALA A 313 3.67 18.99 -12.18
N SER A 314 4.79 19.72 -12.13
CA SER A 314 4.90 21.04 -11.47
C SER A 314 3.85 22.09 -11.88
N PRO A 315 3.43 22.23 -13.16
CA PRO A 315 2.47 23.25 -13.56
C PRO A 315 1.08 23.10 -12.91
N ASN A 316 0.70 21.87 -12.55
CA ASN A 316 -0.65 21.53 -12.05
C ASN A 316 -0.65 21.12 -10.57
N LEU A 317 0.48 21.29 -9.87
CA LEU A 317 0.56 21.04 -8.43
C LEU A 317 0.06 22.25 -7.63
N SER A 318 -0.45 21.99 -6.42
CA SER A 318 -0.70 23.05 -5.46
C SER A 318 0.60 23.78 -5.10
N ASP A 319 0.48 25.02 -4.65
CA ASP A 319 1.62 25.89 -4.37
C ASP A 319 2.70 25.28 -3.47
N SER A 320 2.33 24.50 -2.45
CA SER A 320 3.28 23.86 -1.55
C SER A 320 4.09 22.76 -2.27
N TYR A 321 3.42 21.87 -3.00
CA TYR A 321 4.07 20.77 -3.72
C TYR A 321 4.84 21.26 -4.94
N ARG A 322 4.30 22.22 -5.68
CA ARG A 322 4.98 22.86 -6.82
C ARG A 322 6.32 23.43 -6.39
N ARG A 323 6.37 24.09 -5.22
CA ARG A 323 7.61 24.64 -4.67
C ARG A 323 8.62 23.57 -4.30
N ASP A 324 8.22 22.51 -3.59
CA ASP A 324 9.14 21.41 -3.27
C ASP A 324 9.67 20.75 -4.55
N SER A 325 8.79 20.53 -5.53
CA SER A 325 9.13 20.00 -6.86
C SER A 325 10.16 20.85 -7.59
N LEU A 326 9.94 22.17 -7.68
CA LEU A 326 10.87 23.10 -8.32
C LEU A 326 12.24 23.12 -7.62
N ILE A 327 12.27 23.08 -6.28
CA ILE A 327 13.54 23.02 -5.54
C ILE A 327 14.29 21.73 -5.86
N ARG A 328 13.63 20.58 -5.89
CA ARG A 328 14.26 19.31 -6.29
C ARG A 328 14.77 19.37 -7.73
N LEU A 329 13.95 19.85 -8.66
CA LEU A 329 14.31 20.02 -10.06
C LEU A 329 15.55 20.91 -10.24
N SER A 330 15.63 22.02 -9.51
CA SER A 330 16.79 22.92 -9.54
C SER A 330 18.09 22.23 -9.08
N MET A 331 18.00 21.29 -8.15
CA MET A 331 19.15 20.50 -7.69
C MET A 331 19.58 19.47 -8.74
N ILE A 332 18.64 18.92 -9.51
CA ILE A 332 18.92 18.07 -10.67
C ILE A 332 19.63 18.88 -11.75
N HIS A 333 19.08 20.03 -12.15
CA HIS A 333 19.71 20.93 -13.13
C HIS A 333 21.13 21.35 -12.72
N LYS A 334 21.33 21.68 -11.43
CA LYS A 334 22.66 21.98 -10.88
C LYS A 334 23.62 20.81 -11.07
N ARG A 335 23.19 19.57 -10.81
CA ARG A 335 24.01 18.36 -10.99
C ARG A 335 24.41 18.17 -12.45
N GLU A 336 23.51 18.47 -13.37
CA GLU A 336 23.74 18.44 -14.83
C GLU A 336 24.50 19.66 -15.37
N LYS A 337 24.89 20.60 -14.50
CA LYS A 337 25.55 21.86 -14.85
C LYS A 337 24.69 22.78 -15.73
N ARG A 338 23.37 22.59 -15.76
CA ARG A 338 22.39 23.52 -16.36
C ARG A 338 22.11 24.67 -15.41
N TRP A 339 23.10 25.55 -15.28
CA TRP A 339 23.09 26.62 -14.30
C TRP A 339 21.99 27.65 -14.54
N ALA A 340 21.69 27.98 -15.80
CA ALA A 340 20.64 28.93 -16.14
C ALA A 340 19.27 28.49 -15.59
N ASP A 341 18.90 27.24 -15.82
CA ASP A 341 17.64 26.65 -15.34
C ASP A 341 17.59 26.62 -13.80
N ALA A 342 18.66 26.15 -13.16
CA ALA A 342 18.74 26.08 -11.70
C ALA A 342 18.64 27.47 -11.03
N VAL A 343 19.38 28.45 -11.55
CA VAL A 343 19.40 29.82 -11.04
C VAL A 343 18.07 30.52 -11.29
N GLY A 344 17.44 30.29 -12.44
CA GLY A 344 16.09 30.80 -12.75
C GLY A 344 15.10 30.39 -11.67
N ILE A 345 15.01 29.08 -11.38
CA ILE A 345 14.15 28.55 -10.33
C ILE A 345 14.45 29.18 -8.97
N TRP A 346 15.72 29.29 -8.57
CA TRP A 346 16.07 29.87 -7.27
C TRP A 346 15.70 31.35 -7.18
N LYS A 347 15.90 32.13 -8.25
CA LYS A 347 15.52 33.54 -8.30
C LYS A 347 14.01 33.71 -8.20
N ASP A 348 13.26 32.92 -8.95
CA ASP A 348 11.80 32.94 -8.91
C ASP A 348 11.32 32.60 -7.49
N TYR A 349 11.93 31.60 -6.85
CA TYR A 349 11.60 31.22 -5.48
C TYR A 349 11.82 32.35 -4.47
N VAL A 350 13.00 32.98 -4.48
CA VAL A 350 13.34 34.03 -3.49
C VAL A 350 12.58 35.34 -3.71
N SER A 351 12.04 35.57 -4.91
CA SER A 351 11.21 36.74 -5.21
C SER A 351 9.84 36.72 -4.51
N ILE A 352 9.38 35.56 -4.02
CA ILE A 352 8.10 35.44 -3.33
C ILE A 352 8.27 35.73 -1.84
N GLU A 353 7.93 36.95 -1.40
CA GLU A 353 8.21 37.43 -0.05
C GLU A 353 7.64 36.59 1.10
N LYS A 354 6.42 36.06 0.93
CA LYS A 354 5.70 35.34 2.00
C LYS A 354 6.26 33.95 2.31
N ILE A 355 7.28 33.50 1.57
CA ILE A 355 7.76 32.13 1.61
C ILE A 355 9.26 32.14 1.88
N PHE A 356 9.68 31.33 2.84
CA PHE A 356 11.09 31.16 3.15
C PHE A 356 11.51 29.70 3.10
N SER A 357 12.49 29.41 2.25
CA SER A 357 13.32 28.22 2.32
C SER A 357 14.77 28.67 2.21
N LEU A 358 15.64 28.12 3.05
CA LEU A 358 17.04 28.53 3.11
C LEU A 358 17.84 28.08 1.88
N SER A 359 17.50 26.92 1.31
CA SER A 359 18.29 26.28 0.25
C SER A 359 18.51 27.15 -0.99
N PRO A 360 17.48 27.80 -1.58
CA PRO A 360 17.64 28.68 -2.74
C PRO A 360 18.61 29.84 -2.52
N TYR A 361 18.54 30.51 -1.37
CA TYR A 361 19.45 31.61 -1.05
C TYR A 361 20.91 31.13 -0.93
N ILE A 362 21.13 29.98 -0.28
CA ILE A 362 22.46 29.39 -0.15
C ILE A 362 23.03 29.03 -1.52
N GLU A 363 22.22 28.45 -2.39
CA GLU A 363 22.64 28.02 -3.73
C GLU A 363 22.89 29.20 -4.67
N LEU A 364 22.07 30.26 -4.62
CA LEU A 364 22.34 31.52 -5.32
C LEU A 364 23.64 32.16 -4.84
N ALA A 365 23.86 32.23 -3.53
CA ALA A 365 25.12 32.77 -2.99
C ALA A 365 26.34 31.95 -3.44
N LYS A 366 26.25 30.61 -3.46
CA LYS A 366 27.31 29.73 -3.98
C LYS A 366 27.55 29.97 -5.47
N TYR A 367 26.49 30.09 -6.26
CA TYR A 367 26.57 30.33 -7.70
C TYR A 367 27.31 31.64 -7.99
N TYR A 368 26.85 32.75 -7.41
CA TYR A 368 27.46 34.05 -7.62
C TYR A 368 28.90 34.15 -7.07
N GLU A 369 29.20 33.49 -5.94
CA GLU A 369 30.57 33.45 -5.39
C GLU A 369 31.54 32.65 -6.27
N HIS A 370 31.13 31.46 -6.71
CA HIS A 370 32.05 30.50 -7.31
C HIS A 370 32.06 30.51 -8.84
N LYS A 371 30.91 30.76 -9.48
CA LYS A 371 30.74 30.75 -10.94
C LYS A 371 30.89 32.13 -11.55
N GLU A 372 30.06 33.08 -11.13
CA GLU A 372 30.06 34.45 -11.68
C GLU A 372 31.16 35.35 -11.10
N LYS A 373 31.73 34.98 -9.94
CA LYS A 373 32.65 35.82 -9.16
C LYS A 373 32.06 37.19 -8.78
N ASN A 374 30.74 37.32 -8.76
CA ASN A 374 30.03 38.50 -8.31
C ASN A 374 29.80 38.40 -6.79
N PHE A 375 30.79 38.86 -6.03
CA PHE A 375 30.77 38.75 -4.57
C PHE A 375 29.71 39.64 -3.91
N GLU A 376 29.34 40.77 -4.52
CA GLU A 376 28.28 41.65 -4.03
C GLU A 376 26.92 40.95 -4.04
N THR A 377 26.57 40.32 -5.15
CA THR A 377 25.30 39.58 -5.28
C THR A 377 25.28 38.36 -4.37
N ALA A 378 26.43 37.66 -4.23
CA ALA A 378 26.55 36.55 -3.29
C ALA A 378 26.36 36.99 -1.82
N LEU A 379 26.90 38.15 -1.46
CA LEU A 379 26.75 38.75 -0.13
C LEU A 379 25.30 39.15 0.13
N ARG A 380 24.64 39.78 -0.84
CA ARG A 380 23.22 40.16 -0.75
C ARG A 380 22.33 38.96 -0.40
N TYR A 381 22.41 37.87 -1.18
CA TYR A 381 21.59 36.68 -0.89
C TYR A 381 21.94 36.02 0.44
N SER A 382 23.20 36.06 0.87
CA SER A 382 23.61 35.54 2.18
C SER A 382 23.01 36.35 3.34
N ASN A 383 22.98 37.69 3.21
CA ASN A 383 22.37 38.59 4.18
C ASN A 383 20.83 38.47 4.22
N GLU A 384 20.18 38.36 3.05
CA GLU A 384 18.74 38.10 2.99
C GLU A 384 18.35 36.76 3.63
N ALA A 385 19.18 35.72 3.45
CA ALA A 385 18.96 34.45 4.14
C ALA A 385 19.08 34.61 5.66
N LEU A 386 20.10 35.36 6.11
CA LEU A 386 20.36 35.58 7.54
C LEU A 386 19.25 36.40 8.21
N SER A 387 18.62 37.35 7.51
CA SER A 387 17.53 38.16 8.06
C SER A 387 16.22 37.37 8.20
N LYS A 388 16.04 36.30 7.42
CA LYS A 388 14.81 35.48 7.39
C LYS A 388 14.90 34.17 8.18
N ILE A 389 16.11 33.68 8.46
CA ILE A 389 16.30 32.40 9.16
C ILE A 389 15.93 32.51 10.65
N SER A 390 15.30 31.47 11.20
CA SER A 390 15.02 31.39 12.63
C SER A 390 16.29 31.16 13.44
N ASN A 391 16.44 31.86 14.57
CA ASN A 391 17.54 31.68 15.52
C ASN A 391 17.63 30.26 16.12
N ARG A 392 16.59 29.42 15.98
CA ARG A 392 16.61 28.01 16.42
C ARG A 392 17.47 27.10 15.53
N ARG A 393 18.00 27.61 14.41
CA ARG A 393 18.88 26.88 13.48
C ARG A 393 20.33 27.35 13.64
N GLU A 394 20.91 27.14 14.83
CA GLU A 394 22.23 27.67 15.20
C GLU A 394 23.35 27.30 14.21
N ASN A 395 23.39 26.05 13.73
CA ASN A 395 24.40 25.59 12.76
C ASN A 395 24.29 26.34 11.42
N ASP A 396 23.07 26.47 10.89
CA ASP A 396 22.82 27.19 9.64
C ASP A 396 23.14 28.69 9.79
N PHE A 397 22.83 29.26 10.95
CA PHE A 397 23.12 30.65 11.29
C PHE A 397 24.62 30.92 11.35
N GLY A 398 25.39 30.05 12.01
CA GLY A 398 26.85 30.10 12.06
C GLY A 398 27.48 29.96 10.67
N ALA A 399 26.99 29.03 9.86
CA ALA A 399 27.46 28.82 8.49
C ALA A 399 27.22 30.05 7.58
N LEU A 400 26.06 30.70 7.71
CA LEU A 400 25.74 31.94 6.99
C LEU A 400 26.65 33.09 7.41
N ARG A 401 26.85 33.31 8.72
CA ARG A 401 27.75 34.36 9.23
C ARG A 401 29.19 34.17 8.74
N HIS A 402 29.70 32.94 8.80
CA HIS A 402 31.05 32.64 8.31
C HIS A 402 31.18 32.92 6.80
N ARG A 403 30.14 32.61 6.01
CA ARG A 403 30.11 32.94 4.57
C ARG A 403 30.11 34.45 4.34
N ILE A 404 29.27 35.20 5.07
CA ILE A 404 29.18 36.67 4.98
C ILE A 404 30.56 37.28 5.25
N PHE A 405 31.19 36.94 6.37
CA PHE A 405 32.53 37.41 6.73
C PHE A 405 33.57 37.09 5.64
N ARG A 406 33.52 35.87 5.08
CA ARG A 406 34.41 35.48 3.97
C ARG A 406 34.19 36.32 2.71
N LEU A 407 32.95 36.65 2.38
CA LEU A 407 32.60 37.46 1.19
C LEU A 407 33.00 38.93 1.38
N GLU A 408 32.78 39.50 2.57
CA GLU A 408 33.22 40.85 2.94
C GLU A 408 34.74 41.00 2.79
N ASN A 409 35.51 40.04 3.31
CA ASN A 409 36.97 40.02 3.17
C ASN A 409 37.46 39.87 1.72
N LYS A 410 36.66 39.26 0.83
CA LYS A 410 36.99 39.18 -0.59
C LYS A 410 36.73 40.52 -1.28
N LEU A 411 35.63 41.18 -0.94
CA LEU A 411 35.27 42.49 -1.48
C LEU A 411 36.26 43.58 -1.05
N SER A 412 36.71 43.59 0.21
CA SER A 412 37.72 44.56 0.68
C SER A 412 39.03 44.43 -0.11
N LYS A 413 39.53 43.21 -0.30
CA LYS A 413 40.75 42.93 -1.07
C LYS A 413 40.68 43.30 -2.55
N ILE A 414 39.47 43.39 -3.13
CA ILE A 414 39.28 43.85 -4.50
C ILE A 414 39.34 45.37 -4.55
N LYS A 415 38.65 46.04 -3.61
CA LYS A 415 38.69 47.51 -3.48
C LYS A 415 40.06 48.07 -3.13
N GLU A 416 40.91 47.30 -2.46
CA GLU A 416 42.31 47.67 -2.19
C GLU A 416 43.24 47.51 -3.41
N LYS A 417 42.78 46.83 -4.47
CA LYS A 417 43.55 46.57 -5.70
C LYS A 417 43.11 47.40 -6.90
N GLU A 418 41.91 47.96 -6.85
CA GLU A 418 41.39 48.99 -7.76
C GLU A 418 41.88 50.37 -7.31
#